data_AF-A0A847XXS9-F1
#
_entry.id   AF-A0A847XXS9-F1
#
_cell.length_a   1.000
_cell.length_b   1.000
_cell.length_c   1.000
_cell.angle_alpha   90.00
_cell.angle_beta   90.00
_cell.angle_gamma   90.00
#
_symmetry.space_group_name_H-M   'P 1'
#
loop_
_entity.id
_entity.type
_entity.pdbx_description
1 polymer ?
#
loop_
_entity_poly.entity_id
_entity_poly.type
_entity_poly.pdbx_seq_one_letter_code
_entity_poly.pdbx_strand_id
1 'polypeptide(L)' 'MNCEDIVKCLSDYIDGDLPIEILEQAEKHMAACPNCTTALHTLQETIEAYRISGKARIAPEHRASLLSAIHEAVQHHQD' A
#
# COMPACT_ATOMS: atom_id res chain seq x y z
N MET A 1 12.17 -9.90 -16.09
CA MET A 1 12.30 -10.00 -14.63
C MET A 1 12.19 -11.46 -14.20
N ASN A 2 13.01 -11.88 -13.24
CA ASN A 2 12.96 -13.19 -12.60
C ASN A 2 12.21 -13.10 -11.24
N CYS A 3 12.03 -14.21 -10.53
CA CYS A 3 11.33 -14.21 -9.24
C CYS A 3 12.03 -13.36 -8.17
N GLU A 4 13.37 -13.29 -8.18
CA GLU A 4 14.14 -12.50 -7.23
C GLU A 4 13.89 -11.00 -7.43
N ASP A 5 13.82 -10.56 -8.69
CA ASP A 5 13.48 -9.18 -9.04
C ASP A 5 12.07 -8.82 -8.54
N ILE A 6 11.10 -9.74 -8.68
CA ILE A 6 9.73 -9.53 -8.19
C ILE A 6 9.72 -9.37 -6.68
N VAL A 7 10.31 -10.30 -5.94
CA VAL A 7 10.32 -10.25 -4.46
C VAL A 7 10.92 -8.94 -3.95
N LYS A 8 11.94 -8.40 -4.63
CA LYS A 8 12.55 -7.10 -4.28
C LYS A 8 11.64 -5.90 -4.51
N CYS A 9 10.72 -5.97 -5.47
CA CYS A 9 9.85 -4.86 -5.84
C CYS A 9 8.39 -5.01 -5.35
N LEU A 10 8.06 -6.08 -4.62
CA LEU A 10 6.69 -6.32 -4.13
C LEU A 10 6.18 -5.22 -3.19
N SER A 11 7.04 -4.63 -2.35
CA SER A 11 6.66 -3.52 -1.47
C SER A 11 6.25 -2.30 -2.29
N ASP A 12 7.13 -1.81 -3.17
CA ASP A 12 6.85 -0.68 -4.06
C ASP A 12 5.62 -0.93 -4.94
N TYR A 13 5.41 -2.18 -5.38
CA TYR A 13 4.21 -2.58 -6.13
C TYR A 13 2.93 -2.44 -5.30
N ILE A 14 2.94 -2.86 -4.03
CA ILE A 14 1.79 -2.75 -3.13
C ILE A 14 1.51 -1.28 -2.78
N ASP A 15 2.56 -0.50 -2.55
CA ASP A 15 2.45 0.91 -2.16
C ASP A 15 2.09 1.82 -3.35
N GLY A 16 2.19 1.31 -4.59
CA GLY A 16 1.89 2.07 -5.82
C GLY A 16 3.03 2.96 -6.30
N ASP A 17 4.22 2.78 -5.72
CA ASP A 17 5.43 3.56 -6.01
C ASP A 17 6.35 2.90 -7.05
N LEU A 18 5.96 1.72 -7.56
CA LEU A 18 6.73 1.01 -8.58
C LEU A 18 6.76 1.82 -9.91
N PRO A 19 7.95 2.07 -10.49
CA PRO A 19 8.06 2.77 -11.76
C PRO A 19 7.28 2.09 -12.88
N ILE A 20 6.62 2.89 -13.72
CA ILE A 20 5.72 2.41 -14.78
C ILE A 20 6.43 1.50 -15.78
N GLU A 21 7.74 1.71 -16.00
CA GLU A 21 8.58 0.92 -16.90
C GLU A 21 8.81 -0.52 -16.38
N ILE A 22 8.67 -0.72 -15.07
CA ILE A 22 8.85 -2.00 -14.38
C ILE A 22 7.50 -2.67 -14.14
N LEU A 23 6.44 -1.89 -13.94
CA LEU A 23 5.09 -2.38 -13.62
C LEU A 23 4.60 -3.45 -14.59
N GLU A 24 4.65 -3.17 -15.90
CA GLU A 24 4.15 -4.12 -16.91
C GLU A 24 4.92 -5.46 -16.88
N GLN A 25 6.23 -5.42 -16.64
CA GLN A 25 7.05 -6.62 -16.56
C GLN A 25 6.77 -7.43 -15.29
N ALA A 26 6.52 -6.75 -14.18
CA ALA A 26 6.16 -7.37 -12.91
C ALA A 26 4.79 -8.06 -13.01
N GLU A 27 3.78 -7.38 -13.56
CA GLU A 27 2.44 -7.92 -13.78
C GLU A 27 2.47 -9.15 -14.69
N LYS A 28 3.19 -9.08 -15.82
CA LYS A 28 3.37 -10.23 -16.72
C LYS A 28 4.00 -11.43 -16.02
N HIS A 29 5.02 -11.20 -15.18
CA HIS A 29 5.67 -12.28 -14.45
C HIS A 29 4.71 -12.92 -13.43
N MET A 30 4.03 -12.11 -12.61
CA MET A 30 3.11 -12.61 -11.60
C MET A 30 1.94 -13.37 -12.25
N ALA A 31 1.40 -12.88 -13.37
CA ALA A 31 0.37 -13.59 -14.13
C ALA A 31 0.81 -15.00 -14.60
N ALA A 32 2.10 -15.18 -14.88
CA ALA A 32 2.66 -16.45 -15.35
C ALA A 32 3.31 -17.31 -14.25
N CYS A 33 3.51 -16.78 -13.04
CA CYS A 33 4.26 -17.44 -11.97
C CYS A 33 3.43 -17.56 -10.67
N PRO A 34 2.88 -18.74 -10.37
CA PRO A 34 2.09 -18.97 -9.15
C PRO A 34 2.85 -18.66 -7.85
N ASN A 35 4.17 -18.88 -7.83
CA ASN A 35 5.00 -18.62 -6.65
C ASN A 35 5.06 -17.12 -6.32
N CYS A 36 5.21 -16.27 -7.34
CA CYS A 36 5.25 -14.82 -7.17
C CYS A 36 3.88 -14.25 -6.80
N THR A 37 2.80 -14.80 -7.38
CA THR A 37 1.43 -14.44 -6.97
C THR A 37 1.15 -14.84 -5.52
N THR A 38 1.64 -16.00 -5.08
CA THR A 38 1.54 -16.44 -3.68
C THR A 38 2.34 -15.50 -2.77
N ALA A 39 3.56 -15.13 -3.16
CA ALA A 39 4.39 -14.20 -2.39
C ALA A 39 3.73 -12.83 -2.22
N LEU A 40 3.11 -12.29 -3.28
CA LEU A 40 2.31 -11.06 -3.21
C LEU A 40 1.16 -11.20 -2.20
N HIS A 41 0.38 -12.28 -2.30
CA HIS A 41 -0.75 -12.52 -1.41
C HIS A 41 -0.31 -12.61 0.06
N THR A 42 0.72 -13.41 0.35
CA THR A 42 1.25 -13.56 1.72
C THR A 42 1.75 -12.22 2.29
N LEU A 43 2.38 -11.38 1.47
CA LEU A 43 2.81 -10.06 1.92
C LEU A 43 1.60 -9.15 2.23
N GLN A 44 0.56 -9.16 1.40
CA GLN A 44 -0.69 -8.42 1.66
C GLN A 44 -1.38 -8.90 2.95
N GLU A 45 -1.49 -10.22 3.16
CA GLU A 45 -2.05 -10.80 4.39
C GLU A 45 -1.23 -10.39 5.63
N THR A 46 0.10 -10.38 5.51
CA THR A 46 0.99 -9.93 6.58
C THR A 46 0.71 -8.47 6.91
N ILE A 47 0.65 -7.58 5.92
CA ILE A 47 0.33 -6.16 6.10
C ILE A 47 -1.03 -5.99 6.80
N GLU A 48 -2.04 -6.74 6.38
CA GLU A 48 -3.38 -6.67 6.96
C GLU A 48 -3.40 -7.17 8.42
N ALA A 49 -2.68 -8.26 8.72
CA ALA A 49 -2.53 -8.74 10.09
C ALA A 49 -1.89 -7.67 10.99
N TYR A 50 -0.91 -6.92 10.49
CA TYR A 50 -0.32 -5.77 11.21
C TYR A 50 -1.29 -4.60 11.36
N ARG A 51 -2.12 -4.30 10.35
CA ARG A 51 -3.16 -3.24 10.45
C ARG A 51 -4.22 -3.56 11.50
N ILE A 52 -4.64 -4.82 11.59
CA ILE A 52 -5.65 -5.27 12.56
C ILE A 52 -5.06 -5.29 13.98
N SER A 53 -3.83 -5.75 14.14
CA SER A 53 -3.14 -5.84 15.43
C SER A 53 -2.56 -4.51 15.92
N GLY A 54 -2.29 -3.58 14.99
CA GLY A 54 -1.83 -2.21 15.21
C GLY A 54 -2.90 -1.36 15.90
N LYS A 55 -2.91 -1.42 17.23
CA LYS A 55 -3.77 -0.62 18.10
C LYS A 55 -3.37 0.87 18.07
N ALA A 56 -3.85 1.59 17.07
CA ALA A 56 -4.00 3.04 17.13
C ALA A 56 -5.19 3.45 16.25
N ARG A 57 -6.40 3.07 16.68
CA ARG A 57 -7.61 3.68 16.11
C ARG A 57 -7.72 5.08 16.70
N ILE A 58 -7.88 6.09 15.85
CA ILE A 58 -8.23 7.44 16.30
C ILE A 58 -9.53 7.30 17.10
N ALA A 59 -9.47 7.65 18.37
CA ALA A 59 -10.65 7.59 19.21
C ALA A 59 -11.75 8.48 18.61
N PRO A 60 -13.03 8.08 18.63
CA PRO A 60 -14.10 8.80 17.93
C PRO A 60 -14.13 10.31 18.19
N GLU A 61 -13.81 10.73 19.42
CA GLU A 61 -13.71 12.12 19.86
C GLU A 61 -12.59 12.91 19.15
N HIS A 62 -11.49 12.25 18.79
CA HIS A 62 -10.38 12.87 18.07
C HIS A 62 -10.61 12.88 16.56
N ARG A 63 -11.47 11.98 16.03
CA ARG A 63 -11.77 11.90 14.59
C ARG A 63 -12.49 13.16 14.09
N ALA A 64 -13.48 13.66 14.85
CA ALA A 64 -14.20 14.87 14.47
C ALA A 64 -13.27 16.10 14.46
N SER A 65 -12.46 16.25 15.50
CA SER A 65 -11.48 17.34 15.63
C SER A 65 -10.44 17.31 14.49
N LEU A 66 -9.92 16.12 14.17
CA LEU A 66 -8.97 15.95 13.06
C LEU A 66 -9.61 16.33 11.71
N LEU A 67 -10.84 15.90 11.45
CA LEU A 67 -11.55 16.24 10.20
C LEU A 67 -11.81 17.74 10.07
N SER A 68 -12.18 18.42 11.17
CA SER A 68 -12.33 19.89 11.16
C SER A 68 -11.02 20.57 10.80
N ALA A 69 -9.93 20.18 11.47
CA ALA A 69 -8.60 20.74 11.22
C ALA A 69 -8.13 20.53 9.78
N ILE A 70 -8.40 19.36 9.18
CA ILE A 70 -8.08 19.08 7.77
C ILE A 70 -8.89 20.00 6.85
N HIS A 71 -10.21 20.13 7.07
CA HIS A 71 -11.05 21.00 6.25
C HIS A 71 -10.59 22.47 6.32
N GLU A 72 -10.32 22.98 7.52
CA GLU A 72 -9.82 24.34 7.73
C GLU A 72 -8.50 24.57 6.99
N ALA A 73 -7.55 23.64 7.11
CA ALA A 73 -6.25 23.72 6.43
C ALA A 73 -6.38 23.70 4.90
N VAL A 74 -7.33 22.92 4.34
CA VAL A 74 -7.60 22.89 2.90
C VAL A 74 -8.19 24.22 2.42
N GLN A 75 -9.09 24.85 3.19
CA GLN A 75 -9.68 26.14 2.81
C GLN A 75 -8.64 27.27 2.81
N HIS A 76 -7.72 27.29 3.79
CA HIS A 76 -6.67 28.31 3.87
C HIS A 76 -5.59 28.18 2.79
N HIS A 77 -5.49 27.01 2.13
CA HIS A 77 -4.56 26.80 1.01
C HIS A 77 -5.17 27.14 -0.36
N GLN A 78 -6.44 27.53 -0.42
CA GLN A 78 -7.14 27.93 -1.65
C GLN A 78 -7.23 29.46 -1.85
N ASP A 79 -6.81 30.25 -0.86
CA ASP A 79 -6.60 31.71 -0.94
C ASP A 79 -5.12 32.06 -1.23
#